data_AF-A0A8X7B9C1-F1
#
_entry.id   AF-A0A8X7B9C1-F1
#
_cell.length_a   1.000
_cell.length_b   1.000
_cell.length_c   1.000
_cell.angle_alpha   90.00
_cell.angle_beta   90.00
_cell.angle_gamma   90.00
#
_symmetry.space_group_name_H-M   'P 1'
#
loop_
_entity.id
_entity.type
_entity.pdbx_description
1 polymer ?
#
loop_
_entity_poly.entity_id
_entity_poly.type
_entity_poly.pdbx_seq_one_letter_code
_entity_poly.pdbx_strand_id
1 'polypeptide(L)'
;MLPLDNMSAHTDGVTVEFLKQKQIKMIEDPPYSPDLAMCDFWLFFSLKNNLLGRRFQSEEEIVQTATDMTKLVVQTATDVTTLLVQTATDVTKLLVQTAAVVTKLLVQTATDMTKLLVQTAADLIRSCANRC
;
A
#
# COMPACT_ATOMS: atom_id res chain seq x y z
N MET A 1 -14.45 11.63 7.13
CA MET A 1 -15.88 11.44 6.78
C MET A 1 -16.28 10.09 7.37
N LEU A 2 -17.43 10.00 8.04
CA LEU A 2 -17.86 8.79 8.76
C LEU A 2 -19.11 8.21 8.08
N PRO A 3 -19.06 6.99 7.53
CA PRO A 3 -20.25 6.25 7.12
C PRO A 3 -21.04 5.84 8.36
N LEU A 4 -22.32 6.22 8.41
CA LEU A 4 -23.26 5.81 9.43
C LEU A 4 -24.55 5.41 8.74
N ASP A 5 -25.17 4.37 9.24
CA ASP A 5 -26.49 3.97 8.82
C ASP A 5 -27.54 5.03 9.22
N ASN A 6 -28.60 5.10 8.43
CA ASN A 6 -29.68 6.07 8.62
C ASN A 6 -30.62 5.70 9.78
N MET A 7 -30.12 5.05 10.84
CA MET A 7 -30.93 4.76 12.01
C MET A 7 -31.31 6.05 12.74
N SER A 8 -32.49 6.05 13.35
CA SER A 8 -33.03 7.23 14.05
C SER A 8 -32.09 7.78 15.12
N ALA A 9 -31.29 6.94 15.80
CA ALA A 9 -30.33 7.38 16.80
C ALA A 9 -29.10 8.10 16.20
N HIS A 10 -28.67 7.69 15.00
CA HIS A 10 -27.54 8.30 14.29
C HIS A 10 -27.93 9.61 13.59
N THR A 11 -29.21 9.78 13.27
CA THR A 11 -29.78 10.98 12.63
C THR A 11 -30.43 11.94 13.65
N ASP A 12 -30.39 11.61 14.94
CA ASP A 12 -30.95 12.45 15.99
C ASP A 12 -30.22 13.80 16.08
N GLY A 13 -30.96 14.85 16.46
CA GLY A 13 -30.43 16.21 16.55
C GLY A 13 -29.23 16.33 17.49
N VAL A 14 -29.19 15.57 18.58
CA VAL A 14 -28.06 15.58 19.53
C VAL A 14 -26.80 14.99 18.89
N THR A 15 -26.95 13.86 18.20
CA THR A 15 -25.84 13.17 17.52
C THR A 15 -25.28 14.03 16.39
N VAL A 16 -26.14 14.61 15.56
CA VAL A 16 -25.74 15.48 14.44
C VAL A 16 -25.02 16.73 14.95
N GLU A 17 -25.49 17.34 16.03
CA GLU A 17 -24.83 18.51 16.62
C GLU A 17 -23.46 18.17 17.21
N PHE A 18 -23.34 17.02 17.89
CA PHE A 18 -22.05 16.52 18.36
C PHE A 18 -21.07 16.28 17.21
N LEU A 19 -21.52 15.68 16.11
CA LEU A 19 -20.68 15.44 14.93
C LEU A 19 -20.20 16.75 14.29
N LYS A 20 -21.08 17.77 14.20
CA LYS A 20 -20.70 19.11 13.72
C LYS A 20 -19.64 19.75 14.62
N GLN A 21 -19.79 19.67 15.94
CA GLN A 21 -18.80 20.19 16.90
C GLN A 21 -17.42 19.55 16.72
N LYS A 22 -17.38 18.24 16.43
CA LYS A 22 -16.15 17.51 16.16
C LYS A 22 -15.63 17.68 14.71
N GLN A 23 -16.30 18.49 13.89
CA GLN A 23 -16.01 18.66 12.46
C GLN A 23 -16.00 17.33 11.69
N ILE A 24 -16.81 16.36 12.13
CA ILE A 24 -16.95 15.06 11.47
C ILE A 24 -18.06 15.18 10.43
N LYS A 25 -17.68 15.14 9.16
CA LYS A 25 -18.64 15.07 8.05
C LYS A 25 -19.23 13.66 7.96
N MET A 26 -20.55 13.55 8.11
CA MET A 26 -21.30 12.32 7.88
C MET A 26 -21.38 12.03 6.38
N ILE A 27 -21.26 10.76 6.00
CA ILE A 27 -21.57 10.27 4.65
C ILE A 27 -22.99 9.72 4.73
N GLU A 28 -23.86 10.16 3.83
CA GLU A 28 -25.20 9.59 3.72
C GLU A 28 -25.11 8.21 3.06
N ASP A 29 -25.47 7.15 3.79
CA ASP A 29 -25.55 5.81 3.26
C ASP A 29 -26.97 5.53 2.70
N PRO A 30 -27.09 4.89 1.54
CA PRO A 30 -28.39 4.51 1.00
C PRO A 30 -29.14 3.54 1.93
N PRO A 31 -30.49 3.62 1.99
CA PRO A 31 -31.27 2.72 2.82
C PRO A 31 -31.00 1.25 2.46
N TYR A 32 -30.76 0.41 3.47
CA TYR A 32 -30.56 -1.05 3.31
C TYR A 32 -29.35 -1.44 2.44
N SER A 33 -28.19 -0.82 2.65
CA SER A 33 -26.94 -1.15 1.96
C SER A 33 -25.84 -1.73 2.86
N PRO A 34 -26.06 -2.88 3.52
CA PRO A 34 -25.05 -3.55 4.35
C PRO A 34 -23.83 -4.02 3.53
N ASP A 35 -23.95 -4.09 2.21
CA ASP A 35 -22.87 -4.40 1.26
C ASP A 35 -21.85 -3.26 1.12
N LEU A 36 -22.26 -2.01 1.38
CA LEU A 36 -21.38 -0.84 1.29
C LEU A 36 -20.63 -0.58 2.59
N ALA A 37 -21.19 -0.99 3.72
CA ALA A 37 -20.55 -0.85 5.02
C ALA A 37 -19.52 -1.97 5.21
N MET A 38 -18.23 -1.61 5.23
CA MET A 38 -17.14 -2.58 5.47
C MET A 38 -17.31 -3.34 6.80
N CYS A 39 -17.92 -2.68 7.81
CA CYS A 39 -18.23 -3.30 9.09
C CYS A 39 -19.26 -4.43 8.96
N ASP A 40 -20.34 -4.21 8.21
CA ASP A 40 -21.41 -5.20 8.03
C ASP A 40 -21.00 -6.32 7.09
N PHE A 41 -20.41 -5.95 5.95
CA PHE A 41 -20.04 -6.92 4.92
C PHE A 41 -18.91 -7.85 5.34
N TRP A 42 -17.83 -7.31 5.92
CA TRP A 42 -16.61 -8.07 6.17
C TRP A 42 -16.38 -8.36 7.66
N LEU A 43 -16.40 -7.32 8.51
CA LEU A 43 -16.05 -7.49 9.93
C LEU A 43 -17.07 -8.37 10.66
N PHE A 44 -18.35 -8.04 10.66
CA PHE A 44 -19.38 -8.82 11.34
C PHE A 44 -19.59 -10.19 10.72
N PHE A 45 -19.44 -10.33 9.40
CA PHE A 45 -19.43 -11.65 8.75
C PHE A 45 -18.30 -12.53 9.26
N SER A 46 -17.08 -11.99 9.31
CA SER A 46 -15.90 -12.70 9.83
C SER A 46 -16.06 -13.06 11.32
N LEU A 47 -16.50 -12.11 12.15
CA LEU A 47 -16.79 -12.36 13.56
C LEU A 47 -17.83 -13.48 13.72
N LYS A 48 -18.94 -13.41 12.99
CA LYS A 48 -20.01 -14.42 13.06
C LYS A 48 -19.50 -15.82 12.70
N ASN A 49 -18.68 -15.94 11.65
CA ASN A 49 -18.07 -17.21 11.26
C ASN A 49 -17.11 -17.77 12.32
N ASN A 50 -16.36 -16.92 12.99
CA ASN A 50 -15.44 -17.33 14.05
C ASN A 50 -16.14 -17.65 15.39
N LEU A 51 -17.30 -17.04 15.63
CA LEU A 51 -18.09 -17.25 16.85
C LEU A 51 -19.15 -18.36 16.70
N LEU A 52 -19.45 -18.78 15.45
CA LEU A 52 -20.42 -19.81 15.13
C LEU A 52 -20.12 -21.12 15.88
N GLY A 53 -21.11 -21.62 16.63
CA GLY A 53 -21.00 -22.87 17.39
C GLY A 53 -20.25 -22.77 18.73
N ARG A 54 -19.64 -21.61 19.05
CA ARG A 54 -19.05 -21.37 20.36
C ARG A 54 -20.14 -21.04 21.38
N ARG A 55 -20.00 -21.55 22.60
CA ARG A 55 -20.82 -21.15 23.76
C ARG A 55 -19.92 -20.44 24.76
N PHE A 56 -20.38 -19.30 25.24
CA PHE A 56 -19.69 -18.50 26.24
C PHE A 56 -20.36 -18.70 27.60
N GLN A 57 -19.56 -18.75 28.66
CA GLN A 57 -20.02 -18.96 30.04
C GLN A 57 -20.24 -17.64 30.78
N SER A 58 -19.63 -16.55 30.31
CA SER A 58 -19.79 -15.21 30.88
C SER A 58 -19.66 -14.10 29.84
N GLU A 59 -20.09 -12.89 30.19
CA GLU A 59 -19.95 -11.71 29.36
C GLU A 59 -18.47 -11.33 29.16
N GLU A 60 -17.65 -11.49 30.21
CA GLU A 60 -16.22 -11.22 30.15
C GLU A 60 -15.51 -12.09 29.10
N GLU A 61 -15.93 -13.35 28.95
CA GLU A 61 -15.38 -14.26 27.93
C GLU A 61 -15.69 -13.78 26.50
N ILE A 62 -16.89 -13.22 26.30
CA ILE A 62 -17.32 -12.65 25.01
C ILE A 62 -16.47 -11.41 24.69
N VAL A 63 -16.37 -10.49 25.65
CA VAL A 63 -15.61 -9.24 25.49
C VAL A 63 -14.13 -9.53 25.23
N GLN A 64 -13.55 -10.48 25.97
CA GLN A 64 -12.15 -10.88 25.78
C GLN A 64 -11.93 -11.47 24.39
N THR A 65 -12.80 -12.40 23.97
CA THR A 65 -12.73 -13.01 22.63
C THR A 65 -12.85 -11.97 21.52
N ALA A 66 -13.80 -11.04 21.62
CA ALA A 66 -13.99 -9.98 20.63
C ALA A 66 -12.78 -9.04 20.57
N THR A 67 -12.20 -8.71 21.73
CA THR A 67 -11.00 -7.88 21.84
C THR A 67 -9.80 -8.54 21.18
N ASP A 68 -9.58 -9.83 21.43
CA ASP A 68 -8.46 -10.57 20.85
C ASP A 68 -8.62 -10.74 19.33
N MET A 69 -9.85 -10.98 18.85
CA MET A 69 -10.11 -11.04 17.41
C MET A 69 -9.88 -9.70 16.74
N THR A 70 -10.26 -8.59 17.38
CA THR A 70 -10.01 -7.23 16.89
C THR A 70 -8.50 -6.94 16.82
N LYS A 71 -7.74 -7.32 17.85
CA LYS A 71 -6.27 -7.19 17.85
C LYS A 71 -5.64 -7.98 16.70
N LEU A 72 -6.08 -9.22 16.46
CA LEU A 72 -5.58 -10.04 15.36
C LEU A 72 -5.87 -9.41 13.99
N VAL A 73 -7.07 -8.87 13.78
CA VAL A 73 -7.43 -8.16 12.54
C VAL A 73 -6.53 -6.94 12.33
N VAL A 74 -6.35 -6.12 13.36
CA VAL A 74 -5.50 -4.93 13.29
C VAL A 74 -4.05 -5.32 13.00
N GLN A 75 -3.52 -6.33 13.70
CA GLN A 75 -2.14 -6.80 13.49
C GLN A 75 -1.94 -7.32 12.06
N THR A 76 -2.90 -8.11 11.55
CA THR A 76 -2.83 -8.63 10.18
C THR A 76 -2.83 -7.47 9.16
N ALA A 77 -3.66 -6.44 9.37
CA ALA A 77 -3.69 -5.27 8.50
C ALA A 77 -2.37 -4.49 8.55
N THR A 78 -1.76 -4.33 9.73
CA THR A 78 -0.45 -3.68 9.86
C THR A 78 0.66 -4.50 9.20
N ASP A 79 0.63 -5.82 9.33
CA ASP A 79 1.62 -6.72 8.74
C ASP A 79 1.53 -6.71 7.21
N VAL A 80 0.31 -6.76 6.65
CA VAL A 80 0.09 -6.65 5.20
C VAL A 80 0.56 -5.29 4.69
N THR A 81 0.24 -4.20 5.39
CA THR A 81 0.64 -2.84 4.98
C THR A 81 2.17 -2.69 5.00
N THR A 82 2.83 -3.17 6.06
CA THR A 82 4.29 -3.10 6.15
C THR A 82 4.97 -3.94 5.06
N LEU A 83 4.46 -5.15 4.78
CA LEU A 83 4.94 -5.99 3.70
C LEU A 83 4.79 -5.34 2.33
N LEU A 84 3.64 -4.71 2.04
CA LEU A 84 3.41 -4.00 0.78
C LEU A 84 4.37 -2.82 0.62
N VAL A 85 4.54 -2.01 1.66
CA VAL A 85 5.46 -0.85 1.65
C VAL A 85 6.91 -1.29 1.46
N GLN A 86 7.34 -2.35 2.15
CA GLN A 86 8.68 -2.89 2.03
C GLN A 86 8.94 -3.41 0.60
N THR A 87 8.00 -4.19 0.06
CA THR A 87 8.08 -4.70 -1.32
C THR A 87 8.18 -3.57 -2.33
N ALA A 88 7.36 -2.51 -2.19
CA ALA A 88 7.41 -1.36 -3.09
C ALA A 88 8.76 -0.63 -3.02
N THR A 89 9.32 -0.49 -1.81
CA THR A 89 10.63 0.12 -1.58
C THR A 89 11.76 -0.70 -2.20
N ASP A 90 11.72 -2.03 -2.02
CA ASP A 90 12.73 -2.95 -2.56
C ASP A 90 12.70 -2.99 -4.08
N VAL A 91 11.50 -3.02 -4.69
CA VAL A 91 11.34 -2.93 -6.15
C VAL A 91 11.89 -1.60 -6.67
N THR A 92 11.59 -0.48 -6.02
CA THR A 92 12.09 0.84 -6.43
C THR A 92 13.62 0.90 -6.35
N LYS A 93 14.21 0.37 -5.27
CA LYS A 93 15.66 0.30 -5.09
C LYS A 93 16.31 -0.54 -6.18
N LEU A 94 15.73 -1.71 -6.50
CA LEU A 94 16.21 -2.57 -7.57
C LEU A 94 16.18 -1.85 -8.92
N LEU A 95 15.05 -1.20 -9.26
CA LEU A 95 14.90 -0.45 -10.52
C LEU A 95 15.94 0.67 -10.65
N VAL A 96 16.16 1.46 -9.60
CA VAL A 96 17.16 2.54 -9.59
C VAL A 96 18.57 2.00 -9.74
N GLN A 97 18.91 0.90 -9.06
CA GLN A 97 20.22 0.25 -9.17
C GLN A 97 20.46 -0.28 -10.58
N THR A 98 19.47 -0.97 -11.17
CA THR A 98 19.56 -1.46 -12.56
C THR A 98 19.74 -0.30 -13.54
N ALA A 99 18.99 0.78 -13.40
CA ALA A 99 19.13 1.96 -14.26
C ALA A 99 20.54 2.59 -14.16
N ALA A 100 21.10 2.68 -12.95
CA ALA A 100 22.45 3.19 -12.74
C ALA A 100 23.53 2.28 -13.39
N VAL A 101 23.40 0.96 -13.25
CA VAL A 101 24.33 0.00 -13.88
C VAL A 101 24.26 0.07 -15.40
N VAL A 102 23.05 0.09 -15.98
CA VAL A 102 22.86 0.20 -17.43
C VAL A 102 23.44 1.51 -17.96
N THR A 103 23.20 2.63 -17.29
CA THR A 103 23.75 3.93 -17.71
C THR A 103 25.27 3.93 -17.69
N LYS A 104 25.88 3.40 -16.62
CA LYS A 104 27.35 3.26 -16.53
C LYS A 104 27.91 2.40 -17.65
N LEU A 105 27.28 1.25 -17.93
CA LEU A 105 27.70 0.35 -19.00
C LEU A 105 27.63 1.03 -20.37
N LEU A 106 26.50 1.69 -20.68
CA LEU A 106 26.32 2.41 -21.94
C LEU A 106 27.36 3.52 -22.14
N VAL A 107 27.61 4.33 -21.11
CA VAL A 107 28.63 5.41 -21.15
C VAL A 107 30.03 4.84 -21.32
N GLN A 108 30.36 3.75 -20.63
CA GLN A 108 31.66 3.09 -20.74
C GLN A 108 31.87 2.54 -22.15
N THR A 109 30.90 1.81 -22.69
CA THR A 109 30.97 1.27 -24.06
C THR A 109 31.10 2.37 -25.11
N ALA A 110 30.35 3.47 -24.99
CA ALA A 110 30.48 4.61 -25.91
C ALA A 110 31.87 5.27 -25.83
N THR A 111 32.41 5.41 -24.61
CA THR A 111 33.74 5.99 -24.38
C THR A 111 34.84 5.11 -24.97
N ASP A 112 34.76 3.80 -24.77
CA ASP A 112 35.76 2.84 -25.28
C ASP A 112 35.72 2.76 -26.81
N MET A 113 34.52 2.77 -27.41
CA MET A 113 34.36 2.82 -28.86
C MET A 113 34.94 4.11 -29.45
N THR A 114 34.73 5.26 -28.80
CA THR A 114 35.30 6.55 -29.22
C THR A 114 36.83 6.53 -29.16
N LYS A 115 37.41 5.99 -28.07
CA LYS A 115 38.87 5.83 -27.95
C LYS A 115 39.44 4.95 -29.06
N LEU A 116 38.80 3.81 -29.35
CA LEU A 116 39.23 2.89 -30.41
C LEU A 116 39.21 3.55 -31.79
N LEU A 117 38.16 4.30 -32.10
CA LEU A 117 38.02 5.03 -33.36
C LEU A 117 39.10 6.12 -33.50
N VAL A 118 39.33 6.92 -32.45
CA VAL A 118 40.37 7.97 -32.44
C VAL A 118 41.77 7.36 -32.60
N GLN A 119 42.07 6.27 -31.90
CA GLN A 119 43.35 5.58 -32.01
C GLN A 119 43.58 5.04 -33.41
N THR A 120 42.56 4.39 -34.00
CA THR A 120 42.62 3.84 -35.36
C THR A 120 42.85 4.94 -36.39
N ALA A 121 42.14 6.07 -36.26
CA ALA A 121 42.34 7.23 -37.13
C ALA A 121 43.77 7.80 -37.01
N ALA A 122 44.29 7.93 -35.79
CA ALA A 122 45.65 8.42 -35.55
C ALA A 122 46.73 7.49 -36.13
N ASP A 123 46.54 6.17 -36.01
CA ASP A 123 47.46 5.16 -36.55
C ASP A 123 47.45 5.15 -38.09
N LEU A 124 46.28 5.31 -38.73
CA LEU A 124 46.15 5.47 -40.18
C LEU A 124 46.86 6.73 -40.69
N ILE A 125 46.66 7.88 -40.02
CA ILE A 125 47.32 9.14 -40.39
C ILE A 125 48.85 9.00 -40.30
N ARG A 126 49.37 8.43 -39.19
CA ARG A 126 50.82 8.16 -39.03
C ARG A 126 51.34 7.23 -40.13
N SER A 127 50.56 6.22 -40.52
CA SER A 127 50.93 5.30 -41.59
C SER A 127 50.98 5.94 -42.98
N CYS A 128 50.09 6.90 -43.26
CA CYS A 128 50.12 7.68 -44.50
C CYS A 128 51.33 8.63 -44.53
N ALA A 129 51.63 9.29 -43.41
CA ALA A 129 52.76 10.21 -43.31
C ALA A 129 54.13 9.53 -43.54
N ASN A 130 54.32 8.30 -43.04
CA ASN A 130 55.58 7.57 -43.20
C ASN A 130 55.80 6.93 -44.59
N ARG A 131 54.80 6.96 -45.48
CA ARG A 131 54.87 6.41 -46.84
C ARG A 131 55.06 7.47 -47.94
N CYS A 132 55.02 8.75 -47.58
CA CYS A 132 55.37 9.87 -48.47
C CYS A 132 56.85 10.22 -48.30
#